data_AF-A0AA88S9H7-F1
#
_entry.id   AF-A0AA88S9H7-F1
#
_cell.length_a   1.000
_cell.length_b   1.000
_cell.length_c   1.000
_cell.angle_alpha   90.00
_cell.angle_beta   90.00
_cell.angle_gamma   90.00
#
_symmetry.space_group_name_H-M   'P 1'
#
loop_
_entity.id
_entity.type
_entity.pdbx_description
1 polymer ?
#
loop_
_entity_poly.entity_id
_entity_poly.type
_entity_poly.pdbx_seq_one_letter_code
_entity_poly.pdbx_strand_id
1 'polypeptide(L)'
;MLGLTLWLLFGVFMKEFASGSNACPDGSVCPDSTTCCSTESGYSCCHYPNAVCCSDQAHCCPSGFRCNIATQTCERTNEPWMNIPMVKNEVAEEPSIPVLPVSPLQELKPNHVPDLKKSSVVHCDNLYVCPDGTTCCRHPRGVWFCCPYSLGRCCLDGIHCCPFGFDCDLTYTHCVRDGLRFPFIPKPTLSSVPATLISSLDDEVVRKETPMTALTEASSSIPEAGVIRCDSSFYCSKGTCCKGTAGQWNCCPYPLGQCCADGRHCCEYGYTCDPSSSSCRKWYSKVPSGAQEHAKLD
;
A
#
# COMPACT_ATOMS: atom_id res chain seq x y z
N MET A 1 22.82 -24.32 -53.11
CA MET A 1 21.56 -24.85 -52.56
C MET A 1 21.71 -25.06 -51.05
N LEU A 2 21.87 -23.98 -50.27
CA LEU A 2 21.89 -24.00 -48.78
C LEU A 2 22.03 -22.57 -48.25
N GLY A 3 21.16 -21.66 -48.70
CA GLY A 3 21.23 -20.24 -48.33
C GLY A 3 19.90 -19.50 -48.45
N LEU A 4 18.78 -20.24 -48.46
CA LEU A 4 17.43 -19.71 -48.76
C LEU A 4 16.35 -20.23 -47.79
N THR A 5 16.73 -20.84 -46.67
CA THR A 5 15.79 -21.42 -45.69
C THR A 5 16.00 -20.87 -44.27
N LEU A 6 16.41 -19.61 -44.13
CA LEU A 6 16.57 -18.98 -42.81
C LEU A 6 16.01 -17.54 -42.74
N TRP A 7 15.12 -17.17 -43.67
CA TRP A 7 14.52 -15.82 -43.76
C TRP A 7 12.98 -15.85 -43.86
N LEU A 8 12.33 -16.97 -43.51
CA LEU A 8 10.87 -17.13 -43.66
C LEU A 8 10.14 -17.77 -42.47
N LEU A 9 10.68 -17.73 -41.23
CA LEU A 9 9.97 -18.36 -40.10
C LEU A 9 9.87 -17.61 -38.76
N PHE A 10 10.33 -16.36 -38.59
CA PHE A 10 9.97 -15.59 -37.38
C PHE A 10 9.78 -14.09 -37.62
N GLY A 11 9.43 -13.70 -38.85
CA GLY A 11 8.63 -12.50 -39.06
C GLY A 11 7.16 -12.89 -38.86
N VAL A 12 6.43 -12.13 -38.04
CA VAL A 12 5.03 -12.34 -37.61
C VAL A 12 4.87 -13.09 -36.28
N PHE A 13 5.11 -12.39 -35.16
CA PHE A 13 4.18 -12.33 -34.02
C PHE A 13 4.50 -11.11 -33.11
N MET A 14 4.75 -9.95 -33.73
CA MET A 14 4.58 -8.65 -33.07
C MET A 14 3.15 -8.18 -33.40
N LYS A 15 2.17 -8.72 -32.68
CA LYS A 15 0.80 -8.21 -32.74
C LYS A 15 0.16 -8.23 -31.35
N GLU A 16 -0.02 -7.01 -30.85
CA GLU A 16 -1.08 -6.62 -29.91
C GLU A 16 -0.97 -7.11 -28.46
N PHE A 17 0.01 -6.58 -27.71
CA PHE A 17 -0.33 -6.03 -26.40
C PHE A 17 -0.93 -4.65 -26.62
N ALA A 18 -2.17 -4.63 -27.12
CA ALA A 18 -3.02 -3.46 -26.96
C ALA A 18 -3.28 -3.33 -25.46
N SER A 19 -2.58 -2.40 -24.81
CA SER A 19 -2.92 -1.93 -23.47
C SER A 19 -4.39 -1.54 -23.54
N GLY A 20 -5.25 -2.37 -22.94
CA GLY A 20 -6.69 -2.21 -22.95
C GLY A 20 -7.09 -0.99 -22.14
N SER A 21 -6.90 0.19 -22.72
CA SER A 21 -7.66 1.36 -22.33
C SER A 21 -9.12 1.01 -22.55
N ASN A 22 -9.87 0.91 -21.45
CA ASN A 22 -11.28 0.62 -21.49
C ASN A 22 -12.00 1.90 -21.93
N ALA A 23 -11.87 2.23 -23.21
CA ALA A 23 -12.65 3.29 -23.82
C ALA A 23 -14.13 2.88 -23.72
N CYS A 24 -14.90 3.68 -23.01
CA CYS A 24 -16.33 3.51 -22.91
C CYS A 24 -16.98 3.76 -24.29
N PRO A 25 -18.21 3.29 -24.51
CA PRO A 25 -18.88 3.42 -25.81
C PRO A 25 -19.06 4.85 -26.33
N ASP A 26 -19.00 5.87 -25.47
CA ASP A 26 -19.04 7.30 -25.81
C ASP A 26 -17.66 7.91 -26.13
N GLY A 27 -16.59 7.12 -26.01
CA GLY A 27 -15.21 7.58 -26.16
C GLY A 27 -14.57 8.12 -24.88
N SER A 28 -15.31 8.18 -23.77
CA SER A 28 -14.71 8.48 -22.46
C SER A 28 -13.78 7.34 -22.04
N VAL A 29 -12.78 7.64 -21.21
CA VAL A 29 -11.76 6.67 -20.84
C VAL A 29 -11.85 6.39 -19.34
N CYS A 30 -11.95 5.11 -19.01
CA CYS A 30 -11.84 4.67 -17.63
C CYS A 30 -10.48 3.99 -17.37
N PRO A 31 -9.94 4.09 -16.13
CA PRO A 31 -8.69 3.45 -15.76
C PRO A 31 -8.70 1.93 -16.00
N ASP A 32 -7.52 1.33 -16.10
CA ASP A 32 -7.40 -0.12 -16.25
C ASP A 32 -8.14 -0.86 -15.13
N SER A 33 -8.81 -1.97 -15.47
CA SER A 33 -9.60 -2.82 -14.55
C SER A 33 -10.88 -2.22 -13.94
N THR A 34 -11.41 -1.15 -14.53
CA THR A 34 -12.69 -0.53 -14.13
C THR A 34 -13.82 -0.85 -15.13
N THR A 35 -15.07 -0.65 -14.73
CA THR A 35 -16.26 -0.88 -15.58
C THR A 35 -16.94 0.43 -15.95
N CYS A 36 -17.20 0.65 -17.23
CA CYS A 36 -18.00 1.77 -17.70
C CYS A 36 -19.49 1.56 -17.38
N CYS A 37 -20.06 2.45 -16.58
CA CYS A 37 -21.48 2.52 -16.26
C CYS A 37 -22.13 3.72 -16.93
N SER A 38 -23.19 3.47 -17.70
CA SER A 38 -23.94 4.53 -18.38
C SER A 38 -24.68 5.40 -17.36
N THR A 39 -24.67 6.70 -17.62
CA THR A 39 -25.34 7.75 -16.86
C THR A 39 -26.14 8.64 -17.82
N GLU A 40 -26.97 9.53 -17.28
CA GLU A 40 -27.78 10.49 -18.05
C GLU A 40 -26.96 11.39 -18.98
N SER A 41 -25.70 11.66 -18.64
CA SER A 41 -24.81 12.58 -19.37
C SER A 41 -23.63 11.89 -20.07
N GLY A 42 -23.58 10.56 -20.12
CA GLY A 42 -22.44 9.84 -20.71
C GLY A 42 -22.11 8.56 -19.93
N TYR A 43 -20.84 8.34 -19.63
CA TYR A 43 -20.38 7.20 -18.85
C TYR A 43 -19.62 7.61 -17.59
N SER A 44 -19.62 6.70 -16.63
CA SER A 44 -18.93 6.78 -15.35
C SER A 44 -18.11 5.52 -15.13
N CYS A 45 -17.02 5.65 -14.39
CA CYS A 45 -16.11 4.56 -14.08
C CYS A 45 -16.44 3.97 -12.72
N CYS A 46 -16.61 2.65 -12.70
CA CYS A 46 -16.74 1.87 -11.49
C CYS A 46 -15.45 1.14 -11.19
N HIS A 47 -14.91 1.32 -9.98
CA HIS A 47 -13.63 0.75 -9.55
C HIS A 47 -13.62 -0.78 -9.52
N TYR A 48 -14.79 -1.43 -9.62
CA TYR A 48 -14.86 -2.88 -9.72
C TYR A 48 -14.73 -3.36 -11.17
N PRO A 49 -13.92 -4.40 -11.43
CA PRO A 49 -13.94 -5.09 -12.71
C PRO A 49 -15.25 -5.85 -12.87
N ASN A 50 -15.87 -5.76 -14.05
CA ASN A 50 -17.18 -6.37 -14.36
C ASN A 50 -18.27 -6.00 -13.34
N ALA A 51 -18.34 -4.73 -12.97
CA ALA A 51 -19.31 -4.19 -12.02
C ALA A 51 -20.74 -4.29 -12.55
N VAL A 52 -21.69 -4.38 -11.62
CA VAL A 52 -23.12 -4.22 -11.89
C VAL A 52 -23.47 -2.75 -11.70
N CYS A 53 -23.82 -2.07 -12.80
CA CYS A 53 -24.27 -0.67 -12.77
C CYS A 53 -25.69 -0.59 -12.22
N CYS A 54 -25.89 0.23 -11.19
CA CYS A 54 -27.19 0.37 -10.55
C CYS A 54 -28.09 1.31 -11.35
N SER A 55 -29.40 1.15 -11.20
CA SER A 55 -30.40 1.92 -11.95
C SER A 55 -30.48 3.40 -11.54
N ASP A 56 -29.84 3.76 -10.43
CA ASP A 56 -29.71 5.14 -9.98
C ASP A 56 -28.62 5.92 -10.71
N GLN A 57 -27.88 5.26 -11.62
CA GLN A 57 -26.85 5.85 -12.49
C GLN A 57 -25.66 6.50 -11.75
N ALA A 58 -25.65 6.46 -10.43
CA ALA A 58 -24.65 7.08 -9.57
C ALA A 58 -23.84 6.05 -8.79
N HIS A 59 -24.27 4.79 -8.78
CA HIS A 59 -23.63 3.75 -8.00
C HIS A 59 -23.46 2.45 -8.77
N CYS A 60 -22.58 1.62 -8.23
CA CYS A 60 -22.33 0.29 -8.73
C CYS A 60 -22.01 -0.70 -7.62
N CYS A 61 -22.24 -1.96 -7.97
CA CYS A 61 -21.98 -3.12 -7.15
C CYS A 61 -20.91 -4.00 -7.79
N PRO A 62 -20.15 -4.76 -6.98
CA PRO A 62 -19.25 -5.75 -7.53
C PRO A 62 -20.02 -6.87 -8.24
N SER A 63 -19.32 -7.60 -9.12
CA SER A 63 -19.89 -8.73 -9.84
C SER A 63 -20.53 -9.75 -8.90
N GLY A 64 -21.71 -10.24 -9.24
CA GLY A 64 -22.46 -11.22 -8.44
C GLY A 64 -23.34 -10.63 -7.34
N PHE A 65 -23.38 -9.30 -7.21
CA PHE A 65 -24.31 -8.59 -6.32
C PHE A 65 -25.41 -7.87 -7.11
N ARG A 66 -26.56 -7.65 -6.46
CA ARG A 66 -27.69 -6.89 -6.99
C ARG A 66 -27.83 -5.59 -6.21
N CYS A 67 -28.12 -4.51 -6.90
CA CYS A 67 -28.37 -3.22 -6.27
C CYS A 67 -29.75 -3.22 -5.58
N ASN A 68 -29.77 -2.90 -4.30
CA ASN A 68 -30.97 -2.51 -3.57
C ASN A 68 -30.93 -0.99 -3.39
N ILE A 69 -31.69 -0.29 -4.25
CA ILE A 69 -31.72 1.18 -4.27
C ILE A 69 -32.38 1.76 -3.02
N ALA A 70 -33.35 1.05 -2.43
CA ALA A 70 -34.09 1.54 -1.26
C ALA A 70 -33.21 1.62 -0.01
N THR A 71 -32.26 0.67 0.13
CA THR A 71 -31.33 0.60 1.27
C THR A 71 -29.92 1.10 0.91
N GLN A 72 -29.68 1.43 -0.37
CA GLN A 72 -28.37 1.76 -0.93
C GLN A 72 -27.30 0.67 -0.67
N THR A 73 -27.70 -0.60 -0.76
CA THR A 73 -26.81 -1.76 -0.53
C THR A 73 -26.74 -2.69 -1.73
N CYS A 74 -25.58 -3.27 -1.95
CA CYS A 74 -25.36 -4.41 -2.83
C CYS A 74 -25.64 -5.69 -2.04
N GLU A 75 -26.64 -6.44 -2.48
CA GLU A 75 -27.12 -7.66 -1.84
C GLU A 75 -26.86 -8.87 -2.74
N ARG A 76 -26.63 -10.03 -2.11
CA ARG A 76 -26.46 -11.28 -2.85
C ARG A 76 -27.69 -12.15 -2.65
N THR A 77 -28.34 -12.54 -3.75
CA THR A 77 -29.62 -13.28 -3.74
C THR A 77 -29.61 -14.56 -2.89
N ASN A 78 -28.44 -15.18 -2.70
CA ASN A 78 -28.29 -16.44 -1.94
C ASN A 78 -27.63 -16.27 -0.57
N GLU A 79 -27.29 -15.04 -0.15
CA GLU A 79 -26.60 -14.75 1.12
C GLU A 79 -27.12 -13.44 1.75
N PRO A 80 -28.25 -13.46 2.46
CA PRO A 80 -28.91 -12.26 2.99
C PRO A 80 -28.12 -11.55 4.11
N TRP A 81 -27.07 -12.18 4.64
CA TRP A 81 -26.11 -11.57 5.55
C TRP A 81 -25.02 -10.75 4.84
N MET A 82 -24.90 -10.85 3.52
CA MET A 82 -23.90 -10.16 2.71
C MET A 82 -24.51 -8.94 2.03
N ASN A 83 -24.62 -7.86 2.80
CA ASN A 83 -25.09 -6.55 2.36
C ASN A 83 -23.92 -5.58 2.49
N ILE A 84 -23.41 -5.06 1.39
CA ILE A 84 -22.34 -4.05 1.40
C ILE A 84 -22.88 -2.73 0.85
N PRO A 85 -22.40 -1.56 1.32
CA PRO A 85 -22.83 -0.28 0.75
C PRO A 85 -22.52 -0.20 -0.74
N MET A 86 -23.44 0.39 -1.50
CA MET A 86 -23.23 0.71 -2.91
C MET A 86 -22.07 1.69 -3.06
N VAL A 87 -21.19 1.45 -4.02
CA VAL A 87 -20.04 2.35 -4.29
C VAL A 87 -20.46 3.39 -5.30
N LYS A 88 -20.12 4.65 -5.04
CA LYS A 88 -20.39 5.75 -5.95
C LYS A 88 -19.45 5.66 -7.15
N ASN A 89 -19.98 5.83 -8.36
CA ASN A 89 -19.19 5.89 -9.57
C ASN A 89 -18.47 7.25 -9.72
N GLU A 90 -17.39 7.26 -10.49
CA GLU A 90 -16.64 8.48 -10.83
C GLU A 90 -16.92 8.87 -12.27
N VAL A 91 -16.99 10.16 -12.59
CA VAL A 91 -17.25 10.59 -13.97
C VAL A 91 -16.08 10.12 -14.85
N ALA A 92 -16.38 9.51 -15.99
CA ALA A 92 -15.33 9.10 -16.91
C ALA A 92 -14.64 10.34 -17.48
N GLU A 93 -13.32 10.29 -17.68
CA GLU A 93 -12.58 11.43 -18.18
C GLU A 93 -13.05 11.76 -19.60
N GLU A 94 -13.48 13.02 -19.82
CA GLU A 94 -13.89 13.46 -21.16
C GLU A 94 -12.71 13.42 -22.12
N PRO A 95 -12.94 13.09 -23.41
CA PRO A 95 -11.92 13.22 -24.43
C PRO A 95 -11.46 14.67 -24.48
N SER A 96 -10.19 14.93 -24.17
CA SER A 96 -9.58 16.23 -24.40
C SER A 96 -9.54 16.49 -25.91
N ILE A 97 -10.58 17.14 -26.44
CA ILE A 97 -10.56 17.67 -27.81
C ILE A 97 -9.48 18.77 -27.84
N PRO A 98 -8.43 18.65 -28.66
CA PRO A 98 -7.45 19.70 -28.80
C PRO A 98 -8.10 20.87 -29.57
N VAL A 99 -8.57 21.89 -28.84
CA VAL A 99 -8.96 23.15 -29.46
C VAL A 99 -7.66 23.87 -29.84
N LEU A 100 -7.31 23.81 -31.12
CA LEU A 100 -6.21 24.57 -31.70
C LEU A 100 -6.53 26.08 -31.58
N PRO A 101 -5.72 26.88 -30.87
CA PRO A 101 -5.82 28.33 -30.99
C PRO A 101 -5.14 28.76 -32.29
N VAL A 102 -5.89 29.45 -33.13
CA VAL A 102 -5.37 30.18 -34.29
C VAL A 102 -4.45 31.29 -33.78
N SER A 103 -3.14 31.15 -34.00
CA SER A 103 -2.16 32.22 -33.81
C SER A 103 -2.28 33.30 -34.89
N PRO A 104 -1.97 34.56 -34.56
CA PRO A 104 -1.02 35.29 -35.40
C PRO A 104 0.29 35.66 -34.66
N LEU A 105 1.36 35.02 -35.12
CA LEU A 105 2.70 35.54 -35.47
C LEU A 105 3.47 36.51 -34.55
N GLN A 106 4.66 36.01 -34.17
CA GLN A 106 6.00 36.67 -34.12
C GLN A 106 6.49 37.23 -32.76
N GLU A 107 7.73 36.98 -32.27
CA GLU A 107 8.96 36.39 -32.85
C GLU A 107 9.99 35.99 -31.74
N LEU A 108 10.88 35.06 -32.11
CA LEU A 108 12.28 34.84 -31.64
C LEU A 108 12.59 33.97 -30.39
N LYS A 109 12.65 32.64 -30.66
CA LYS A 109 13.68 31.59 -30.37
C LYS A 109 14.94 31.92 -29.52
N PRO A 110 15.75 30.93 -29.06
CA PRO A 110 15.53 29.47 -28.91
C PRO A 110 16.02 28.90 -27.55
N ASN A 111 15.44 27.78 -27.11
CA ASN A 111 16.18 26.52 -26.89
C ASN A 111 15.23 25.46 -26.35
N HIS A 112 15.03 24.48 -27.21
CA HIS A 112 14.27 23.27 -27.00
C HIS A 112 15.15 22.30 -26.21
N VAL A 113 14.76 21.98 -24.99
CA VAL A 113 15.21 20.78 -24.26
C VAL A 113 13.95 20.15 -23.66
N PRO A 114 13.75 18.82 -23.76
CA PRO A 114 12.42 18.21 -23.77
C PRO A 114 11.68 18.38 -22.46
N ASP A 115 10.38 18.69 -22.59
CA ASP A 115 9.40 18.67 -21.52
C ASP A 115 9.39 17.26 -20.89
N LEU A 116 10.05 17.16 -19.75
CA LEU A 116 10.09 15.97 -18.93
C LEU A 116 8.67 15.79 -18.43
N LYS A 117 7.92 14.89 -19.10
CA LYS A 117 6.63 14.33 -18.68
C LYS A 117 6.58 14.37 -17.16
N LYS A 118 5.90 15.39 -16.61
CA LYS A 118 5.84 15.63 -15.17
C LYS A 118 5.00 14.51 -14.59
N SER A 119 5.65 13.37 -14.35
CA SER A 119 5.13 12.33 -13.46
C SER A 119 4.82 13.07 -12.18
N SER A 120 3.55 13.09 -11.79
CA SER A 120 3.26 13.43 -10.42
C SER A 120 4.02 12.41 -9.54
N VAL A 121 4.47 12.85 -8.39
CA VAL A 121 5.19 11.97 -7.47
C VAL A 121 4.51 12.15 -6.13
N VAL A 122 4.31 11.04 -5.44
CA VAL A 122 3.75 11.04 -4.11
C VAL A 122 4.89 11.36 -3.15
N HIS A 123 4.89 12.58 -2.62
CA HIS A 123 5.86 12.99 -1.60
C HIS A 123 5.49 12.32 -0.27
N CYS A 124 6.37 11.46 0.24
CA CYS A 124 6.19 10.82 1.54
C CYS A 124 6.65 11.74 2.67
N ASP A 125 7.78 12.41 2.47
CA ASP A 125 8.29 13.49 3.31
C ASP A 125 9.23 14.41 2.49
N ASN A 126 10.05 15.21 3.19
CA ASN A 126 10.99 16.15 2.58
C ASN A 126 12.21 15.48 1.93
N LEU A 127 12.43 14.18 2.17
CA LEU A 127 13.59 13.42 1.69
C LEU A 127 13.19 12.26 0.79
N TYR A 128 11.96 11.75 0.85
CA TYR A 128 11.51 10.53 0.18
C TYR A 128 10.29 10.77 -0.71
N VAL A 129 10.35 10.22 -1.92
CA VAL A 129 9.26 10.23 -2.89
C VAL A 129 8.94 8.83 -3.39
N CYS A 130 7.67 8.65 -3.73
CA CYS A 130 7.13 7.47 -4.36
C CYS A 130 6.51 7.81 -5.72
N PRO A 131 6.48 6.86 -6.67
CA PRO A 131 5.86 7.10 -7.97
C PRO A 131 4.35 7.31 -7.85
N ASP A 132 3.74 7.89 -8.88
CA ASP A 132 2.29 8.03 -8.98
C ASP A 132 1.54 6.72 -8.74
N GLY A 133 0.36 6.83 -8.13
CA GLY A 133 -0.52 5.68 -7.88
C GLY A 133 -0.06 4.76 -6.75
N THR A 134 0.97 5.15 -5.99
CA THR A 134 1.47 4.38 -4.85
C THR A 134 1.16 5.06 -3.51
N THR A 135 1.20 4.28 -2.43
CA THR A 135 0.99 4.78 -1.06
C THR A 135 2.28 4.73 -0.25
N CYS A 136 2.64 5.83 0.40
CA CYS A 136 3.79 5.89 1.28
C CYS A 136 3.55 5.09 2.57
N CYS A 137 4.34 4.04 2.79
CA CYS A 137 4.35 3.22 3.99
C CYS A 137 5.60 3.49 4.82
N ARG A 138 5.40 3.86 6.08
CA ARG A 138 6.51 4.17 7.00
C ARG A 138 6.98 2.92 7.72
N HIS A 139 8.23 2.57 7.52
CA HIS A 139 8.89 1.47 8.21
C HIS A 139 9.16 1.83 9.68
N PRO A 140 9.10 0.87 10.63
CA PRO A 140 9.46 1.10 12.03
C PRO A 140 10.87 1.65 12.24
N ARG A 141 11.80 1.36 11.31
CA ARG A 141 13.18 1.90 11.33
C ARG A 141 13.32 3.32 10.76
N GLY A 142 12.21 3.98 10.42
CA GLY A 142 12.18 5.39 9.99
C GLY A 142 12.39 5.64 8.50
N VAL A 143 12.50 4.58 7.68
CA VAL A 143 12.58 4.68 6.22
C VAL A 143 11.19 4.55 5.58
N TRP A 144 11.04 5.01 4.34
CA TRP A 144 9.78 4.90 3.59
C TRP A 144 9.85 3.83 2.50
N PHE A 145 8.72 3.17 2.30
CA PHE A 145 8.49 2.28 1.19
C PHE A 145 7.21 2.66 0.45
N CYS A 146 7.17 2.40 -0.85
CA CYS A 146 6.07 2.68 -1.75
C CYS A 146 5.24 1.42 -1.93
N CYS A 147 4.03 1.41 -1.37
CA CYS A 147 3.05 0.39 -1.62
C CYS A 147 2.45 0.57 -3.03
N PRO A 148 2.42 -0.46 -3.89
CA PRO A 148 1.95 -0.33 -5.27
C PRO A 148 0.45 -0.04 -5.40
N TYR A 149 -0.32 -0.12 -4.31
CA TYR A 149 -1.74 0.23 -4.31
C TYR A 149 -1.93 1.73 -4.05
N SER A 150 -2.81 2.35 -4.82
CA SER A 150 -3.40 3.64 -4.47
C SER A 150 -4.32 3.44 -3.27
N LEU A 151 -4.10 4.21 -2.20
CA LEU A 151 -4.79 4.05 -0.90
C LEU A 151 -4.61 2.67 -0.25
N GLY A 152 -3.42 2.09 -0.40
CA GLY A 152 -3.06 0.82 0.24
C GLY A 152 -3.03 0.90 1.77
N ARG A 153 -3.43 -0.18 2.43
CA ARG A 153 -3.28 -0.36 3.87
C ARG A 153 -1.85 -0.83 4.15
N CYS A 154 -1.03 0.01 4.75
CA CYS A 154 0.32 -0.39 5.18
C CYS A 154 0.23 -1.36 6.36
N CYS A 155 0.96 -2.47 6.26
CA CYS A 155 1.19 -3.35 7.40
C CYS A 155 2.09 -2.65 8.43
N LEU A 156 2.09 -3.15 9.67
CA LEU A 156 2.86 -2.54 10.75
C LEU A 156 4.38 -2.67 10.55
N ASP A 157 4.82 -3.67 9.80
CA ASP A 157 6.21 -3.81 9.40
C ASP A 157 6.65 -2.74 8.39
N GLY A 158 5.71 -2.03 7.76
CA GLY A 158 5.98 -0.96 6.78
C GLY A 158 6.68 -1.42 5.50
N ILE A 159 6.85 -2.73 5.29
CA ILE A 159 7.33 -3.32 4.03
C ILE A 159 6.25 -4.08 3.28
N HIS A 160 5.22 -4.57 3.97
CA HIS A 160 4.07 -5.19 3.33
C HIS A 160 2.91 -4.22 3.29
N CYS A 161 2.07 -4.38 2.27
CA CYS A 161 0.82 -3.65 2.22
C CYS A 161 -0.28 -4.45 1.55
N CYS A 162 -1.51 -4.08 1.89
CA CYS A 162 -2.72 -4.66 1.37
C CYS A 162 -3.50 -3.65 0.52
N PRO A 163 -4.28 -4.13 -0.45
CA PRO A 163 -5.17 -3.27 -1.20
C PRO A 163 -6.20 -2.63 -0.26
N PHE A 164 -6.77 -1.52 -0.70
CA PHE A 164 -7.79 -0.82 0.07
C PHE A 164 -8.93 -1.76 0.52
N GLY A 165 -9.33 -1.63 1.79
CA GLY A 165 -10.38 -2.47 2.39
C GLY A 165 -9.93 -3.87 2.81
N PHE A 166 -8.62 -4.13 2.81
CA PHE A 166 -8.02 -5.31 3.43
C PHE A 166 -7.02 -4.89 4.50
N ASP A 167 -6.97 -5.69 5.55
CA ASP A 167 -6.03 -5.58 6.65
C ASP A 167 -4.96 -6.66 6.52
N CYS A 168 -3.76 -6.37 6.98
CA CYS A 168 -2.73 -7.39 7.04
C CYS A 168 -3.06 -8.39 8.15
N ASP A 169 -2.84 -9.67 7.88
CA ASP A 169 -2.80 -10.68 8.91
C ASP A 169 -1.63 -10.41 9.87
N LEU A 170 -1.62 -11.12 11.00
CA LEU A 170 -0.64 -10.91 12.06
C LEU A 170 0.80 -11.24 11.63
N THR A 171 0.93 -12.03 10.58
CA THR A 171 2.20 -12.41 9.96
C THR A 171 2.63 -11.46 8.85
N TYR A 172 1.78 -10.49 8.47
CA TYR A 172 1.98 -9.55 7.36
C TYR A 172 2.21 -10.23 6.00
N THR A 173 1.81 -11.50 5.88
CA THR A 173 1.98 -12.32 4.68
C THR A 173 0.68 -12.41 3.88
N HIS A 174 -0.46 -12.17 4.53
CA HIS A 174 -1.75 -12.21 3.86
C HIS A 174 -2.60 -10.98 4.14
N CYS A 175 -3.40 -10.63 3.15
CA CYS A 175 -4.44 -9.64 3.26
C CYS A 175 -5.75 -10.32 3.64
N VAL A 176 -6.24 -10.01 4.83
CA VAL A 176 -7.50 -10.46 5.39
C VAL A 176 -8.51 -9.32 5.38
N ARG A 177 -9.79 -9.63 5.55
CA ARG A 177 -10.84 -8.63 5.67
C ARG A 177 -11.74 -9.06 6.82
N ASP A 178 -11.92 -8.17 7.79
CA ASP A 178 -12.72 -8.45 8.97
C ASP A 178 -14.17 -8.80 8.55
N GLY A 179 -14.68 -9.95 9.00
CA GLY A 179 -16.04 -10.43 8.71
C GLY A 179 -16.20 -11.64 7.77
N LEU A 180 -15.12 -12.22 7.22
CA LEU A 180 -15.21 -13.48 6.44
C LEU A 180 -14.65 -14.68 7.24
N ARG A 181 -15.53 -15.50 7.84
CA ARG A 181 -15.15 -16.84 8.34
C ARG A 181 -15.36 -17.90 7.25
N PHE A 182 -14.26 -18.25 6.58
CA PHE A 182 -13.95 -19.43 5.74
C PHE A 182 -14.94 -19.88 4.63
N PRO A 183 -14.46 -20.33 3.44
CA PRO A 183 -13.07 -20.45 2.98
C PRO A 183 -12.73 -19.26 2.07
N PHE A 184 -12.10 -18.24 2.65
CA PHE A 184 -11.44 -17.20 1.87
C PHE A 184 -10.03 -17.67 1.56
N ILE A 185 -9.62 -17.65 0.29
CA ILE A 185 -8.23 -17.89 -0.10
C ILE A 185 -7.47 -16.60 0.23
N PRO A 186 -6.58 -16.60 1.23
CA PRO A 186 -5.83 -15.41 1.62
C PRO A 186 -4.99 -14.92 0.43
N LYS A 187 -5.03 -13.62 0.13
CA LYS A 187 -4.15 -13.04 -0.91
C LYS A 187 -2.80 -12.72 -0.28
N PRO A 188 -1.68 -13.08 -0.94
CA PRO A 188 -0.36 -12.72 -0.45
C PRO A 188 -0.23 -11.20 -0.41
N THR A 189 0.47 -10.66 0.59
CA THR A 189 0.84 -9.25 0.61
C THR A 189 1.83 -8.96 -0.52
N LEU A 190 1.78 -7.73 -1.05
CA LEU A 190 2.81 -7.26 -1.97
C LEU A 190 3.90 -6.56 -1.17
N SER A 191 5.15 -6.85 -1.53
CA SER A 191 6.28 -6.10 -1.02
C SER A 191 6.24 -4.69 -1.58
N SER A 192 6.24 -3.72 -0.69
CA SER A 192 6.52 -2.34 -1.05
C SER A 192 7.99 -2.18 -1.44
N VAL A 193 8.26 -1.20 -2.29
CA VAL A 193 9.60 -0.90 -2.82
C VAL A 193 10.18 0.28 -2.06
N PRO A 194 11.47 0.35 -1.73
CA PRO A 194 12.04 1.51 -1.04
C PRO A 194 11.73 2.83 -1.76
N ALA A 195 11.35 3.85 -1.01
CA ALA A 195 11.11 5.18 -1.56
C ALA A 195 12.43 5.80 -2.05
N THR A 196 12.34 6.60 -3.11
CA THR A 196 13.52 7.24 -3.71
C THR A 196 13.90 8.46 -2.88
N LEU A 197 15.17 8.57 -2.52
CA LEU A 197 15.70 9.77 -1.88
C LEU A 197 15.74 10.93 -2.89
N ILE A 198 15.20 12.07 -2.50
CA ILE A 198 15.35 13.33 -3.22
C ILE A 198 16.81 13.77 -3.04
N SER A 199 17.69 13.38 -3.97
CA SER A 199 19.02 13.98 -4.03
C SER A 199 18.85 15.42 -4.47
N SER A 200 18.95 16.36 -3.53
CA SER A 200 19.28 17.73 -3.89
C SER A 200 20.60 17.69 -4.64
N LEU A 201 20.55 17.94 -5.94
CA LEU A 201 21.72 18.36 -6.70
C LEU A 201 22.28 19.61 -5.99
N ASP A 202 23.60 19.61 -5.83
CA ASP A 202 24.46 20.61 -5.18
C ASP A 202 24.57 20.55 -3.65
N ASP A 203 25.50 19.70 -3.18
CA ASP A 203 26.74 20.25 -2.61
C ASP A 203 27.84 19.16 -2.59
N GLU A 204 28.77 19.29 -3.53
CA GLU A 204 30.12 18.73 -3.47
C GLU A 204 30.86 19.31 -2.26
N VAL A 205 30.95 18.56 -1.15
CA VAL A 205 32.10 18.68 -0.23
C VAL A 205 32.58 17.30 0.21
N VAL A 206 33.55 16.82 -0.58
CA VAL A 206 34.58 15.83 -0.24
C VAL A 206 34.95 15.82 1.25
N ARG A 207 34.74 14.67 1.92
CA ARG A 207 35.73 14.12 2.87
C ARG A 207 35.80 12.59 2.79
N LYS A 208 36.69 12.17 1.88
CA LYS A 208 37.55 10.98 1.93
C LYS A 208 36.92 9.70 2.49
N GLU A 209 36.45 8.87 1.57
CA GLU A 209 36.60 7.42 1.72
C GLU A 209 38.08 7.06 1.90
N THR A 210 38.36 6.16 2.84
CA THR A 210 39.56 5.33 2.77
C THR A 210 39.07 3.89 2.69
N PRO A 211 39.39 3.14 1.63
CA PRO A 211 38.94 1.77 1.47
C PRO A 211 39.85 0.85 2.27
N MET A 212 39.33 -0.27 2.78
CA MET A 212 40.14 -1.48 2.86
C MET A 212 39.28 -2.75 2.97
N THR A 213 39.49 -3.59 1.96
CA THR A 213 39.70 -5.04 2.04
C THR A 213 38.46 -5.94 2.08
N ALA A 214 38.21 -6.56 0.92
CA ALA A 214 37.45 -7.79 0.79
C ALA A 214 38.17 -8.96 1.48
N LEU A 215 37.46 -9.70 2.32
CA LEU A 215 37.76 -11.09 2.65
C LEU A 215 36.46 -11.86 2.96
N THR A 216 36.20 -12.86 2.10
CA THR A 216 35.76 -14.22 2.45
C THR A 216 34.26 -14.49 2.68
N GLU A 217 33.65 -15.22 1.73
CA GLU A 217 32.53 -16.13 1.99
C GLU A 217 32.94 -17.22 3.00
N ALA A 218 32.21 -17.35 4.11
CA ALA A 218 31.76 -18.63 4.64
C ALA A 218 30.93 -18.48 5.92
N SER A 219 30.00 -19.42 6.05
CA SER A 219 29.37 -19.93 7.27
C SER A 219 28.07 -19.26 7.76
N SER A 220 26.98 -19.92 7.37
CA SER A 220 25.83 -20.22 8.21
C SER A 220 26.02 -19.94 9.71
N SER A 221 25.45 -18.83 10.18
CA SER A 221 24.94 -18.71 11.55
C SER A 221 23.82 -17.66 11.58
N ILE A 222 22.83 -17.98 12.39
CA ILE A 222 21.50 -17.37 12.54
C ILE A 222 21.61 -15.83 12.68
N PRO A 223 20.78 -15.00 12.00
CA PRO A 223 20.84 -13.56 12.20
C PRO A 223 20.42 -13.25 13.64
N GLU A 224 21.38 -12.78 14.45
CA GLU A 224 21.11 -12.23 15.76
C GLU A 224 20.10 -11.09 15.66
N ALA A 225 19.09 -11.15 16.52
CA ALA A 225 17.96 -10.25 16.55
C ALA A 225 18.42 -8.79 16.67
N GLY A 226 18.06 -7.96 15.69
CA GLY A 226 18.31 -6.53 15.73
C GLY A 226 17.67 -5.88 16.97
N VAL A 227 18.42 -4.99 17.63
CA VAL A 227 17.96 -4.22 18.79
C VAL A 227 16.79 -3.30 18.41
N ILE A 228 15.80 -3.17 19.30
CA ILE A 228 14.62 -2.32 19.12
C ILE A 228 14.90 -0.97 19.78
N ARG A 229 15.12 0.08 19.00
CA ARG A 229 15.37 1.44 19.53
C ARG A 229 14.05 2.11 19.92
N CYS A 230 13.96 2.57 21.17
CA CYS A 230 12.78 3.28 21.69
C CYS A 230 12.90 4.79 21.46
N ASP A 231 14.10 5.33 21.60
CA ASP A 231 14.45 6.72 21.25
C ASP A 231 15.96 6.83 20.87
N SER A 232 16.52 8.05 20.96
CA SER A 232 17.93 8.33 20.66
C SER A 232 18.92 7.73 21.65
N SER A 233 18.48 7.35 22.85
CA SER A 233 19.35 6.95 23.95
C SER A 233 18.94 5.63 24.60
N PHE A 234 17.74 5.11 24.34
CA PHE A 234 17.19 3.92 24.97
C PHE A 234 16.79 2.86 23.93
N TYR A 235 17.13 1.60 24.21
CA TYR A 235 16.78 0.46 23.38
C TYR A 235 16.39 -0.78 24.19
N CYS A 236 15.68 -1.69 23.53
CA CYS A 236 15.27 -3.00 24.03
C CYS A 236 15.98 -4.11 23.24
N SER A 237 16.51 -5.10 23.97
CA SER A 237 17.12 -6.28 23.34
C SER A 237 16.09 -7.18 22.67
N LYS A 238 14.85 -7.22 23.19
CA LYS A 238 13.73 -8.00 22.64
C LYS A 238 12.40 -7.30 22.97
N GLY A 239 11.37 -7.58 22.17
CA GLY A 239 9.98 -7.21 22.48
C GLY A 239 9.51 -5.85 21.95
N THR A 240 8.99 -4.96 22.79
CA THR A 240 8.41 -3.66 22.37
C THR A 240 8.64 -2.57 23.42
N CYS A 241 8.79 -1.33 22.97
CA CYS A 241 9.00 -0.17 23.84
C CYS A 241 7.68 0.32 24.46
N CYS A 242 7.64 0.39 25.78
CA CYS A 242 6.52 0.91 26.57
C CYS A 242 6.97 2.10 27.42
N LYS A 243 6.09 3.08 27.59
CA LYS A 243 6.32 4.17 28.54
C LYS A 243 5.94 3.74 29.95
N GLY A 244 6.85 3.96 30.88
CA GLY A 244 6.67 3.73 32.29
C GLY A 244 5.82 4.79 32.98
N THR A 245 5.57 4.60 34.28
CA THR A 245 4.76 5.51 35.11
C THR A 245 5.25 6.95 35.16
N ALA A 246 6.56 7.18 35.00
CA ALA A 246 7.16 8.51 35.00
C ALA A 246 7.62 8.95 33.60
N GLY A 247 7.17 8.26 32.55
CA GLY A 247 7.52 8.54 31.16
C GLY A 247 8.87 7.97 30.70
N GLN A 248 9.58 7.23 31.56
CA GLN A 248 10.80 6.51 31.16
C GLN A 248 10.49 5.35 30.20
N TRP A 249 11.46 4.97 29.37
CA TRP A 249 11.30 3.79 28.51
C TRP A 249 11.53 2.48 29.26
N ASN A 250 10.61 1.55 29.05
CA ASN A 250 10.69 0.18 29.50
C ASN A 250 10.46 -0.76 28.31
N CYS A 251 10.96 -1.98 28.42
CA CYS A 251 10.84 -3.04 27.44
C CYS A 251 9.77 -4.03 27.87
N CYS A 252 8.70 -4.13 27.09
CA CYS A 252 7.81 -5.27 27.15
C CYS A 252 8.48 -6.47 26.48
N PRO A 253 8.53 -7.67 27.10
CA PRO A 253 9.16 -8.84 26.50
C PRO A 253 8.41 -9.39 25.28
N TYR A 254 7.13 -9.06 25.13
CA TYR A 254 6.31 -9.53 24.02
C TYR A 254 6.55 -8.69 22.75
N PRO A 255 6.83 -9.34 21.60
CA PRO A 255 6.88 -8.63 20.33
C PRO A 255 5.48 -8.11 20.00
N LEU A 256 5.39 -6.82 19.66
CA LEU A 256 4.13 -6.11 19.40
C LEU A 256 3.16 -6.14 20.60
N GLY A 257 3.69 -6.25 21.81
CA GLY A 257 2.87 -6.27 23.02
C GLY A 257 2.12 -4.97 23.26
N GLN A 258 0.90 -5.07 23.81
CA GLN A 258 0.12 -3.90 24.22
C GLN A 258 0.60 -3.41 25.60
N CYS A 259 1.06 -2.17 25.67
CA CYS A 259 1.44 -1.54 26.94
C CYS A 259 0.19 -1.23 27.77
N CYS A 260 0.19 -1.61 29.04
CA CYS A 260 -0.90 -1.27 29.95
C CYS A 260 -0.77 0.18 30.43
N ALA A 261 -1.90 0.78 30.79
CA ALA A 261 -1.98 2.18 31.24
C ALA A 261 -1.23 2.43 32.56
N ASP A 262 -0.96 1.37 33.32
CA ASP A 262 -0.23 1.44 34.57
C ASP A 262 1.28 1.65 34.39
N GLY A 263 1.80 1.58 33.16
CA GLY A 263 3.22 1.80 32.86
C GLY A 263 4.16 0.77 33.49
N ARG A 264 3.65 -0.39 33.93
CA ARG A 264 4.46 -1.46 34.54
C ARG A 264 4.20 -2.81 33.90
N HIS A 265 2.99 -3.01 33.40
CA HIS A 265 2.62 -4.27 32.77
C HIS A 265 2.40 -4.11 31.28
N CYS A 266 2.48 -5.23 30.58
CA CYS A 266 2.13 -5.31 29.17
C CYS A 266 1.49 -6.67 28.86
N CYS A 267 0.73 -6.70 27.78
CA CYS A 267 0.06 -7.90 27.29
C CYS A 267 0.70 -8.36 25.99
N GLU A 268 0.65 -9.67 25.77
CA GLU A 268 0.99 -10.22 24.46
C GLU A 268 0.08 -9.62 23.38
N TYR A 269 0.59 -9.57 22.16
CA TYR A 269 -0.15 -9.07 21.02
C TYR A 269 -1.57 -9.69 20.91
N GLY A 270 -2.57 -8.83 20.75
CA GLY A 270 -3.98 -9.22 20.64
C GLY A 270 -4.68 -9.52 21.98
N TYR A 271 -4.01 -9.32 23.12
CA TYR A 271 -4.65 -9.26 24.43
C TYR A 271 -4.76 -7.80 24.91
N THR A 272 -5.88 -7.50 25.58
CA THR A 272 -6.13 -6.18 26.18
C THR A 272 -5.92 -6.23 27.69
N CYS A 273 -5.26 -5.23 28.25
CA CYS A 273 -5.10 -5.12 29.70
C CYS A 273 -6.46 -4.96 30.40
N ASP A 274 -6.68 -5.71 31.47
CA ASP A 274 -7.74 -5.45 32.45
C ASP A 274 -7.51 -4.06 33.08
N PRO A 275 -8.53 -3.30 33.50
CA PRO A 275 -8.38 -2.06 34.27
C PRO A 275 -7.37 -2.12 35.44
N SER A 276 -7.20 -3.27 36.09
CA SER A 276 -6.17 -3.45 37.14
C SER A 276 -4.76 -3.70 36.62
N SER A 277 -4.59 -3.82 35.29
CA SER A 277 -3.35 -4.14 34.56
C SER A 277 -2.63 -5.42 35.00
N SER A 278 -3.25 -6.23 35.86
CA SER A 278 -2.72 -7.49 36.40
C SER A 278 -3.04 -8.71 35.53
N SER A 279 -3.89 -8.53 34.53
CA SER A 279 -4.27 -9.61 33.62
C SER A 279 -4.63 -9.07 32.25
N CYS A 280 -4.49 -9.95 31.27
CA CYS A 280 -4.67 -9.73 29.86
C CYS A 280 -5.85 -10.56 29.39
N ARG A 281 -6.82 -9.93 28.71
CA ARG A 281 -8.01 -10.59 28.20
C ARG A 281 -8.00 -10.64 26.68
N LYS A 282 -8.33 -11.81 26.14
CA LYS A 282 -8.61 -12.01 24.72
C LYS A 282 -9.81 -12.93 24.63
N TRP A 283 -10.97 -12.35 24.31
CA TRP A 283 -12.24 -13.06 24.26
C TRP A 283 -12.56 -13.73 25.62
N TYR A 284 -12.61 -15.07 25.69
CA TYR A 284 -12.81 -15.81 26.95
C TYR A 284 -11.50 -16.16 27.68
N SER A 285 -10.34 -15.93 27.06
CA SER A 285 -9.04 -16.24 27.64
C SER A 285 -8.55 -15.11 28.54
N LYS A 286 -8.18 -15.46 29.77
CA LYS A 286 -7.56 -14.56 30.75
C LYS A 286 -6.19 -15.11 31.13
N VAL A 287 -5.14 -14.36 30.83
CA VAL A 287 -3.75 -14.70 31.18
C VAL A 287 -3.15 -13.60 32.06
N PRO A 288 -2.16 -13.88 32.91
CA PRO A 288 -1.48 -12.83 33.67
C PRO A 288 -0.77 -11.85 32.72
N SER A 289 -0.67 -10.59 33.13
CA SER A 289 0.12 -9.62 32.38
C SER A 289 1.63 -9.84 32.59
N GLY A 290 2.42 -9.53 31.57
CA GLY A 290 3.87 -9.54 31.66
C GLY A 290 4.37 -8.27 32.33
N ALA A 291 5.47 -8.38 33.07
CA ALA A 291 6.17 -7.22 33.61
C ALA A 291 7.03 -6.55 32.53
N GLN A 292 7.09 -5.22 32.54
CA GLN A 292 8.03 -4.48 31.73
C GLN A 292 9.40 -4.42 32.43
N GLU A 293 10.49 -4.50 31.67
CA GLU A 293 11.87 -4.33 32.14
C GLU A 293 12.39 -2.94 31.80
N HIS A 294 13.43 -2.45 32.47
CA HIS A 294 13.99 -1.14 32.10
C HIS A 294 14.68 -1.19 30.73
N ALA A 295 14.46 -0.16 29.91
CA ALA A 295 15.20 -0.02 28.66
C ALA A 295 16.68 0.25 28.94
N LYS A 296 17.54 -0.30 28.09
CA LYS A 296 18.99 -0.12 28.19
C LYS A 296 19.38 1.19 27.54
N LEU A 297 20.39 1.86 28.11
CA LEU A 297 21.02 3.02 27.50
C LEU A 297 21.99 2.55 26.40
N ASP A 298 21.96 3.21 25.24
CA ASP A 298 22.91 3.05 24.13
C ASP A 298 24.31 3.57 24.50
#